data_AF-A0A2G2H293-F1
#
_entry.id   AF-A0A2G2H293-F1
#
_cell.length_a   1.000
_cell.length_b   1.000
_cell.length_c   1.000
_cell.angle_alpha   90.00
_cell.angle_beta   90.00
_cell.angle_gamma   90.00
#
_symmetry.space_group_name_H-M   'P 1'
#
loop_
_entity.id
_entity.type
_entity.pdbx_description
1 polymer ?
#
loop_
_entity_poly.entity_id
_entity_poly.type
_entity_poly.pdbx_seq_one_letter_code
_entity_poly.pdbx_strand_id
1 'polypeptide(L)'
;MVTVLRGMLSGKPVAALLATVLLTLGGCQSFPPPQSASVHTEQQVVVPFVPQDAYQCGPAALAMMLQWAGKEVSADALVDEVWLPERQGSLGIELRAAARSRGLMAYPVESADALFQELQANRPVLVMQNLALPRWPKWHFAVVTGYRDQGDTVVLHSGTTQSDSSHWNRFIRTWARADQWGFTLVEAGQLPASAEPDALFRAISPLPNNAAFWPAAVDAFPQSGQLWFGYGNALWAQDKQQDARVAFENAVQHEPELAAAWNNLAYAQKAAGDSKKARQSICQALSVAPDDSEIQDSARELGAQSCDVSPAPSAPSASSASAAPSSAASSGYCATN
;
A
#
# COMPACT_ATOMS: atom_id res chain seq x y z
N MET A 1 64.88 25.95 -46.71
CA MET A 1 66.12 25.69 -45.95
C MET A 1 65.69 25.28 -44.55
N VAL A 2 65.90 24.00 -44.14
CA VAL A 2 65.59 23.39 -42.82
C VAL A 2 64.05 23.32 -42.51
N THR A 3 63.39 22.18 -42.22
CA THR A 3 63.38 21.28 -41.03
C THR A 3 63.08 22.03 -39.70
N VAL A 4 62.36 21.53 -38.68
CA VAL A 4 61.66 20.26 -38.34
C VAL A 4 60.23 20.62 -37.85
N LEU A 5 59.21 19.75 -37.70
CA LEU A 5 59.03 18.69 -36.69
C LEU A 5 57.80 17.82 -37.03
N ARG A 6 57.92 16.51 -36.84
CA ARG A 6 56.87 15.49 -37.01
C ARG A 6 56.72 14.78 -35.67
N GLY A 7 55.60 14.89 -34.96
CA GLY A 7 55.48 14.25 -33.64
C GLY A 7 54.15 14.41 -32.88
N MET A 8 53.51 13.28 -32.63
CA MET A 8 52.67 13.00 -31.44
C MET A 8 51.41 13.86 -31.18
N LEU A 9 50.42 13.81 -32.08
CA LEU A 9 49.01 13.76 -31.64
C LEU A 9 48.67 12.31 -31.25
N SER A 10 49.00 11.91 -30.02
CA SER A 10 48.69 10.57 -29.53
C SER A 10 47.21 10.47 -29.18
N GLY A 11 46.45 9.60 -29.86
CA GLY A 11 45.00 9.37 -29.64
C GLY A 11 44.65 8.68 -28.31
N LYS A 12 45.48 8.83 -27.29
CA LYS A 12 45.36 8.15 -25.99
C LYS A 12 44.34 8.75 -25.01
N PRO A 13 44.09 10.08 -24.91
CA PRO A 13 43.20 10.58 -23.86
C PRO A 13 41.72 10.26 -24.13
N VAL A 14 41.28 10.27 -25.40
CA VAL A 14 39.88 9.94 -25.77
C VAL A 14 39.60 8.44 -25.58
N ALA A 15 40.53 7.58 -26.01
CA ALA A 15 40.42 6.13 -25.80
C ALA A 15 40.45 5.76 -24.31
N ALA A 16 41.27 6.44 -23.50
CA ALA A 16 41.28 6.27 -22.05
C ALA A 16 39.96 6.72 -21.41
N LEU A 17 39.39 7.88 -21.80
CA LEU A 17 38.11 8.35 -21.26
C LEU A 17 36.96 7.38 -21.56
N LEU A 18 36.89 6.87 -22.80
CA LEU A 18 35.91 5.86 -23.21
C LEU A 18 36.10 4.54 -22.47
N ALA A 19 37.34 4.09 -22.27
CA ALA A 19 37.64 2.88 -21.51
C ALA A 19 37.25 3.02 -20.04
N THR A 20 37.48 4.18 -19.40
CA THR A 20 37.07 4.43 -18.02
C THR A 20 35.54 4.45 -17.89
N VAL A 21 34.82 5.10 -18.82
CA VAL A 21 33.35 5.08 -18.85
C VAL A 21 32.82 3.65 -19.01
N LEU A 22 33.40 2.85 -19.90
CA LEU A 22 33.04 1.44 -20.08
C LEU A 22 33.34 0.57 -18.86
N LEU A 23 34.46 0.81 -18.15
CA LEU A 23 34.80 0.11 -16.91
C LEU A 23 33.88 0.48 -15.74
N THR A 24 33.33 1.70 -15.69
CA THR A 24 32.31 2.08 -14.71
C THR A 24 30.90 1.56 -15.01
N LEU A 25 30.67 0.98 -16.19
CA LEU A 25 29.37 0.41 -16.61
C LEU A 25 29.24 -1.09 -16.34
N GLY A 26 30.23 -1.74 -15.72
CA GLY A 26 30.28 -3.20 -15.48
C GLY A 26 29.30 -3.76 -14.43
N GLY A 27 28.40 -2.94 -13.89
CA GLY A 27 27.43 -3.34 -12.87
C GLY A 27 26.14 -3.94 -13.45
N CYS A 28 26.19 -5.14 -14.04
CA CYS A 28 24.99 -5.91 -14.40
C CYS A 28 24.32 -6.48 -13.14
N GLN A 29 23.69 -5.62 -12.33
CA GLN A 29 22.90 -6.04 -11.18
C GLN A 29 21.62 -6.74 -11.67
N SER A 30 21.65 -8.06 -11.75
CA SER A 30 20.45 -8.89 -11.86
C SER A 30 19.74 -8.92 -10.51
N PHE A 31 18.44 -8.66 -10.54
CA PHE A 31 17.57 -8.89 -9.40
C PHE A 31 16.92 -10.25 -9.67
N PRO A 32 17.28 -11.33 -8.96
CA PRO A 32 16.55 -12.60 -9.10
C PRO A 32 15.10 -12.41 -8.64
N PRO A 33 14.17 -13.28 -9.08
CA PRO A 33 12.85 -13.38 -8.43
C PRO A 33 13.02 -13.65 -6.93
N PRO A 34 12.09 -13.17 -6.08
CA PRO A 34 12.14 -13.46 -4.65
C PRO A 34 11.92 -14.96 -4.39
N GLN A 35 12.35 -15.46 -3.23
CA GLN A 35 12.19 -16.88 -2.88
C GLN A 35 10.73 -17.34 -2.85
N SER A 36 9.80 -16.42 -2.55
CA SER A 36 8.35 -16.63 -2.69
C SER A 36 7.97 -17.11 -4.09
N ALA A 37 8.58 -16.58 -5.15
CA ALA A 37 8.33 -17.01 -6.53
C ALA A 37 8.71 -18.47 -6.83
N SER A 38 9.61 -19.07 -6.04
CA SER A 38 10.07 -20.45 -6.21
C SER A 38 9.16 -21.51 -5.58
N VAL A 39 8.13 -21.11 -4.82
CA VAL A 39 7.19 -22.04 -4.15
C VAL A 39 6.33 -22.79 -5.17
N HIS A 40 5.89 -22.11 -6.23
CA HIS A 40 5.22 -22.70 -7.39
C HIS A 40 6.00 -22.32 -8.64
N THR A 41 6.24 -23.27 -9.56
CA THR A 41 7.05 -23.03 -10.77
C THR A 41 6.39 -22.09 -11.78
N GLU A 42 5.07 -22.06 -11.78
CA GLU A 42 4.23 -21.15 -12.57
C GLU A 42 2.90 -20.94 -11.83
N GLN A 43 2.22 -19.84 -12.15
CA GLN A 43 0.91 -19.50 -11.64
C GLN A 43 0.22 -18.54 -12.60
N GLN A 44 -1.06 -18.77 -12.91
CA GLN A 44 -1.81 -17.93 -13.84
C GLN A 44 -3.26 -17.74 -13.37
N VAL A 45 -3.59 -16.50 -13.02
CA VAL A 45 -4.93 -16.05 -12.69
C VAL A 45 -5.71 -15.79 -13.98
N VAL A 46 -6.96 -16.25 -14.02
CA VAL A 46 -7.90 -15.93 -15.10
C VAL A 46 -8.52 -14.56 -14.82
N VAL A 47 -8.06 -13.55 -15.56
CA VAL A 47 -8.58 -12.18 -15.51
C VAL A 47 -9.23 -11.85 -16.85
N PRO A 48 -10.49 -11.37 -16.87
CA PRO A 48 -11.13 -10.86 -18.08
C PRO A 48 -10.27 -9.79 -18.74
N PHE A 49 -10.09 -9.85 -20.06
CA PHE A 49 -9.29 -8.88 -20.78
C PHE A 49 -10.15 -7.75 -21.33
N VAL A 50 -9.82 -6.52 -20.96
CA VAL A 50 -10.37 -5.30 -21.55
C VAL A 50 -9.24 -4.62 -22.31
N PRO A 51 -9.33 -4.47 -23.65
CA PRO A 51 -8.27 -3.83 -24.42
C PRO A 51 -8.11 -2.38 -23.94
N GLN A 52 -6.87 -1.99 -23.65
CA GLN A 52 -6.55 -0.62 -23.31
C GLN A 52 -6.36 0.16 -24.61
N ASP A 53 -7.44 0.74 -25.12
CA ASP A 53 -7.34 1.73 -26.18
C ASP A 53 -6.53 2.96 -25.71
N ALA A 54 -6.10 3.78 -26.67
CA ALA A 54 -5.45 5.04 -26.34
C ALA A 54 -6.30 5.82 -25.32
N TYR A 55 -5.65 6.41 -24.32
CA TYR A 55 -6.29 7.19 -23.25
C TYR A 55 -7.07 6.36 -22.19
N GLN A 56 -7.03 5.02 -22.19
CA GLN A 56 -7.78 4.19 -21.22
C GLN A 56 -6.95 3.24 -20.32
N CYS A 57 -5.62 3.40 -20.25
CA CYS A 57 -4.74 2.56 -19.41
C CYS A 57 -5.26 2.28 -17.98
N GLY A 58 -5.68 3.33 -17.26
CA GLY A 58 -6.21 3.23 -15.88
C GLY A 58 -7.63 2.64 -15.80
N PRO A 59 -8.63 3.22 -16.49
CA PRO A 59 -10.01 2.72 -16.49
C PRO A 59 -10.11 1.25 -16.92
N ALA A 60 -9.39 0.85 -17.97
CA ALA A 60 -9.40 -0.53 -18.43
C ALA A 60 -8.66 -1.49 -17.48
N ALA A 61 -7.54 -1.08 -16.86
CA ALA A 61 -6.88 -1.90 -15.84
C ALA A 61 -7.79 -2.11 -14.61
N LEU A 62 -8.50 -1.08 -14.16
CA LEU A 62 -9.47 -1.21 -13.07
C LEU A 62 -10.71 -2.02 -13.49
N ALA A 63 -11.21 -1.88 -14.72
CA ALA A 63 -12.30 -2.70 -15.25
C ALA A 63 -11.95 -4.20 -15.21
N MET A 64 -10.74 -4.58 -15.64
CA MET A 64 -10.26 -5.96 -15.56
C MET A 64 -10.24 -6.50 -14.11
N MET A 65 -9.74 -5.69 -13.16
CA MET A 65 -9.74 -6.04 -11.74
C MET A 65 -11.15 -6.16 -11.15
N LEU A 66 -12.05 -5.24 -11.48
CA LEU A 66 -13.44 -5.24 -11.01
C LEU A 66 -14.23 -6.43 -11.57
N GLN A 67 -14.05 -6.74 -12.86
CA GLN A 67 -14.68 -7.92 -13.49
C GLN A 67 -14.15 -9.23 -12.91
N TRP A 68 -12.84 -9.32 -12.59
CA TRP A 68 -12.29 -10.44 -11.81
C TRP A 68 -12.92 -10.55 -10.41
N ALA A 69 -13.15 -9.42 -9.73
CA ALA A 69 -13.88 -9.35 -8.45
C ALA A 69 -15.42 -9.47 -8.59
N GLY A 70 -15.91 -9.98 -9.73
CA GLY A 70 -17.33 -10.24 -9.98
C GLY A 70 -18.20 -8.98 -10.08
N LYS A 71 -17.64 -7.80 -10.34
CA LYS A 71 -18.38 -6.55 -10.55
C LYS A 71 -18.44 -6.24 -12.06
N GLU A 72 -19.63 -6.26 -12.63
CA GLU A 72 -19.85 -5.95 -14.05
C GLU A 72 -19.69 -4.44 -14.31
N VAL A 73 -18.50 -4.03 -14.77
CA VAL A 73 -18.15 -2.64 -15.07
C VAL A 73 -17.30 -2.57 -16.34
N SER A 74 -17.63 -1.67 -17.27
CA SER A 74 -16.83 -1.39 -18.48
C SER A 74 -15.77 -0.31 -18.23
N ALA A 75 -14.72 -0.27 -19.07
CA ALA A 75 -13.72 0.79 -19.02
C ALA A 75 -14.35 2.18 -19.26
N ASP A 76 -15.23 2.30 -20.26
CA ASP A 76 -15.92 3.56 -20.59
C ASP A 76 -16.72 4.11 -19.40
N ALA A 77 -17.43 3.24 -18.66
CA ALA A 77 -18.19 3.64 -17.47
C ALA A 77 -17.31 4.11 -16.29
N LEU A 78 -16.00 3.81 -16.32
CA LEU A 78 -15.02 4.27 -15.34
C LEU A 78 -14.30 5.55 -15.77
N VAL A 79 -14.32 5.92 -17.06
CA VAL A 79 -13.61 7.12 -17.56
C VAL A 79 -14.03 8.34 -16.74
N ASP A 80 -15.33 8.62 -16.63
CA ASP A 80 -15.83 9.80 -15.91
C ASP A 80 -15.60 9.76 -14.38
N GLU A 81 -15.24 8.60 -13.80
CA GLU A 81 -14.94 8.45 -12.37
C GLU A 81 -13.42 8.53 -12.07
N VAL A 82 -12.55 8.03 -12.95
CA VAL A 82 -11.10 7.89 -12.67
C VAL A 82 -10.18 8.61 -13.65
N TRP A 83 -10.71 9.26 -14.68
CA TRP A 83 -9.95 10.11 -15.60
C TRP A 83 -9.99 11.57 -15.15
N LEU A 84 -8.83 12.25 -15.13
CA LEU A 84 -8.75 13.68 -14.82
C LEU A 84 -8.41 14.45 -16.12
N PRO A 85 -9.37 15.18 -16.72
CA PRO A 85 -9.15 15.87 -18.01
C PRO A 85 -7.97 16.86 -17.99
N GLU A 86 -7.80 17.62 -16.91
CA GLU A 86 -6.69 18.57 -16.72
C GLU A 86 -5.31 17.91 -16.67
N ARG A 87 -5.26 16.61 -16.37
CA ARG A 87 -4.05 15.81 -16.21
C ARG A 87 -3.88 14.76 -17.30
N GLN A 88 -4.84 14.68 -18.22
CA GLN A 88 -4.85 13.80 -19.40
C GLN A 88 -4.50 12.34 -19.05
N GLY A 89 -4.97 11.88 -17.88
CA GLY A 89 -4.55 10.61 -17.30
C GLY A 89 -5.37 10.21 -16.07
N SER A 90 -5.27 8.94 -15.69
CA SER A 90 -5.81 8.41 -14.43
C SER A 90 -4.79 8.38 -13.30
N LEU A 91 -5.30 8.47 -12.09
CA LEU A 91 -4.56 8.56 -10.84
C LEU A 91 -4.66 7.27 -10.03
N GLY A 92 -3.55 6.84 -9.42
CA GLY A 92 -3.57 5.71 -8.48
C GLY A 92 -4.49 5.90 -7.26
N ILE A 93 -4.73 7.15 -6.83
CA ILE A 93 -5.70 7.44 -5.76
C ILE A 93 -7.15 7.27 -6.25
N GLU A 94 -7.50 7.73 -7.44
CA GLU A 94 -8.87 7.58 -8.00
C GLU A 94 -9.20 6.12 -8.30
N LEU A 95 -8.24 5.35 -8.84
CA LEU A 95 -8.45 3.90 -9.05
C LEU A 95 -8.72 3.17 -7.72
N ARG A 96 -8.03 3.54 -6.64
CA ARG A 96 -8.28 2.99 -5.31
C ARG A 96 -9.60 3.52 -4.70
N ALA A 97 -10.00 4.75 -4.98
CA ALA A 97 -11.29 5.31 -4.56
C ALA A 97 -12.49 4.63 -5.25
N ALA A 98 -12.41 4.43 -6.56
CA ALA A 98 -13.45 3.74 -7.35
C ALA A 98 -13.62 2.25 -7.01
N ALA A 99 -12.56 1.59 -6.52
CA ALA A 99 -12.67 0.27 -5.92
C ALA A 99 -13.43 0.32 -4.57
N ARG A 100 -13.08 1.28 -3.70
CA ARG A 100 -13.69 1.47 -2.37
C ARG A 100 -15.17 1.85 -2.44
N SER A 101 -15.57 2.68 -3.41
CA SER A 101 -16.98 3.04 -3.66
C SER A 101 -17.86 1.82 -3.99
N ARG A 102 -17.25 0.74 -4.50
CA ARG A 102 -17.89 -0.54 -4.84
C ARG A 102 -17.76 -1.61 -3.73
N GLY A 103 -17.39 -1.20 -2.53
CA GLY A 103 -17.30 -2.08 -1.34
C GLY A 103 -16.09 -3.03 -1.37
N LEU A 104 -15.05 -2.75 -2.16
CA LEU A 104 -13.84 -3.55 -2.24
C LEU A 104 -12.66 -2.85 -1.57
N MET A 105 -11.90 -3.59 -0.77
CA MET A 105 -10.64 -3.11 -0.23
C MET A 105 -9.59 -3.10 -1.34
N ALA A 106 -9.13 -1.91 -1.73
CA ALA A 106 -7.93 -1.74 -2.54
C ALA A 106 -6.69 -1.85 -1.65
N TYR A 107 -6.18 -3.08 -1.48
CA TYR A 107 -5.05 -3.39 -0.60
C TYR A 107 -3.71 -3.16 -1.31
N PRO A 108 -2.76 -2.38 -0.74
CA PRO A 108 -1.50 -2.06 -1.39
C PRO A 108 -0.61 -3.29 -1.59
N VAL A 109 -0.03 -3.41 -2.78
CA VAL A 109 0.96 -4.43 -3.13
C VAL A 109 2.19 -3.69 -3.64
N GLU A 110 3.13 -3.44 -2.72
CA GLU A 110 4.22 -2.47 -2.92
C GLU A 110 5.62 -3.13 -2.77
N SER A 111 5.69 -4.47 -2.83
CA SER A 111 6.95 -5.25 -2.78
C SER A 111 6.91 -6.48 -3.70
N ALA A 112 8.09 -7.00 -4.07
CA ALA A 112 8.19 -8.19 -4.90
C ALA A 112 7.56 -9.42 -4.22
N ASP A 113 7.85 -9.65 -2.93
CA ASP A 113 7.25 -10.76 -2.19
C ASP A 113 5.73 -10.66 -2.09
N ALA A 114 5.19 -9.46 -1.84
CA ALA A 114 3.75 -9.25 -1.83
C ALA A 114 3.10 -9.60 -3.18
N LEU A 115 3.70 -9.17 -4.30
CA LEU A 115 3.23 -9.50 -5.64
C LEU A 115 3.15 -11.02 -5.88
N PHE A 116 4.18 -11.78 -5.50
CA PHE A 116 4.15 -13.23 -5.70
C PHE A 116 3.18 -13.94 -4.74
N GLN A 117 3.06 -13.49 -3.49
CA GLN A 117 2.08 -14.02 -2.52
C GLN A 117 0.64 -13.84 -3.02
N GLU A 118 0.26 -12.66 -3.50
CA GLU A 118 -1.08 -12.41 -4.03
C GLU A 118 -1.37 -13.27 -5.28
N LEU A 119 -0.42 -13.35 -6.22
CA LEU A 119 -0.58 -14.18 -7.41
C LEU A 119 -0.79 -15.66 -7.05
N GLN A 120 -0.04 -16.19 -6.08
CA GLN A 120 -0.19 -17.56 -5.56
C GLN A 120 -1.53 -17.79 -4.86
N ALA A 121 -2.08 -16.77 -4.20
CA ALA A 121 -3.44 -16.78 -3.68
C ALA A 121 -4.54 -16.56 -4.75
N ASN A 122 -4.18 -16.67 -6.04
CA ASN A 122 -5.06 -16.44 -7.20
C ASN A 122 -5.61 -15.01 -7.30
N ARG A 123 -4.94 -14.01 -6.71
CA ARG A 123 -5.30 -12.60 -6.83
C ARG A 123 -4.41 -11.90 -7.85
N PRO A 124 -4.97 -11.21 -8.86
CA PRO A 124 -4.21 -10.38 -9.76
C PRO A 124 -3.78 -9.09 -9.05
N VAL A 125 -2.80 -8.38 -9.61
CA VAL A 125 -2.31 -7.12 -9.04
C VAL A 125 -2.27 -6.05 -10.13
N LEU A 126 -3.00 -4.96 -9.92
CA LEU A 126 -2.89 -3.78 -10.75
C LEU A 126 -1.63 -3.02 -10.36
N VAL A 127 -0.73 -2.79 -11.30
CA VAL A 127 0.56 -2.11 -11.09
C VAL A 127 0.69 -0.88 -11.98
N MET A 128 1.45 0.11 -11.51
CA MET A 128 1.92 1.22 -12.35
C MET A 128 3.37 0.97 -12.74
N GLN A 129 3.71 1.18 -14.02
CA GLN A 129 5.07 1.06 -14.51
C GLN A 129 5.50 2.34 -15.22
N ASN A 130 6.78 2.70 -15.11
CA ASN A 130 7.40 3.64 -16.04
C ASN A 130 8.23 2.86 -17.06
N LEU A 131 7.63 2.66 -18.24
CA LEU A 131 8.22 1.87 -19.33
C LEU A 131 9.40 2.57 -20.02
N ALA A 132 9.57 3.88 -19.81
CA ALA A 132 10.65 4.68 -20.38
C ALA A 132 11.67 5.12 -19.30
N LEU A 133 12.61 5.99 -19.67
CA LEU A 133 13.65 6.48 -18.76
C LEU A 133 13.08 7.51 -17.77
N PRO A 134 13.62 7.63 -16.54
CA PRO A 134 13.13 8.61 -15.55
C PRO A 134 13.09 10.07 -16.04
N ARG A 135 13.95 10.43 -17.01
CA ARG A 135 14.02 11.77 -17.59
C ARG A 135 12.93 12.06 -18.64
N TRP A 136 12.31 11.02 -19.19
CA TRP A 136 11.21 11.08 -20.16
C TRP A 136 10.24 9.93 -19.86
N PRO A 137 9.42 10.06 -18.80
CA PRO A 137 8.62 8.94 -18.32
C PRO A 137 7.53 8.53 -19.31
N LYS A 138 7.22 7.23 -19.34
CA LYS A 138 6.02 6.67 -19.98
C LYS A 138 5.30 5.84 -18.92
N TRP A 139 4.42 6.49 -18.19
CA TRP A 139 3.56 5.88 -17.18
C TRP A 139 2.53 4.98 -17.84
N HIS A 140 2.31 3.81 -17.27
CA HIS A 140 1.45 2.76 -17.82
C HIS A 140 0.83 1.94 -16.70
N PHE A 141 -0.47 1.64 -16.79
CA PHE A 141 -1.12 0.70 -15.88
C PHE A 141 -1.26 -0.66 -16.55
N ALA A 142 -0.87 -1.71 -15.83
CA ALA A 142 -1.02 -3.09 -16.27
C ALA A 142 -1.63 -3.93 -15.14
N VAL A 143 -2.25 -5.04 -15.49
CA VAL A 143 -2.68 -6.04 -14.50
C VAL A 143 -1.74 -7.23 -14.59
N VAL A 144 -0.98 -7.49 -13.53
CA VAL A 144 -0.20 -8.72 -13.40
C VAL A 144 -1.17 -9.86 -13.12
N THR A 145 -1.12 -10.86 -13.99
CA THR A 145 -2.03 -12.00 -13.99
C THR A 145 -1.34 -13.30 -13.64
N GLY A 146 -0.01 -13.35 -13.65
CA GLY A 146 0.71 -14.58 -13.35
C GLY A 146 2.20 -14.47 -13.55
N TYR A 147 2.86 -15.62 -13.44
CA TYR A 147 4.27 -15.79 -13.71
C TYR A 147 4.57 -17.23 -14.16
N ARG A 148 5.72 -17.42 -14.79
CA ARG A 148 6.27 -18.70 -15.25
C ARG A 148 7.76 -18.75 -14.91
N ASP A 149 8.37 -19.92 -15.11
CA ASP A 149 9.82 -20.11 -14.99
C ASP A 149 10.36 -19.73 -13.60
N GLN A 150 9.67 -20.14 -12.52
CA GLN A 150 10.00 -19.80 -11.12
C GLN A 150 10.04 -18.28 -10.85
N GLY A 151 9.32 -17.50 -11.65
CA GLY A 151 9.22 -16.05 -11.55
C GLY A 151 10.08 -15.28 -12.55
N ASP A 152 10.96 -15.92 -13.32
CA ASP A 152 11.79 -15.23 -14.33
C ASP A 152 10.96 -14.59 -15.45
N THR A 153 9.74 -15.09 -15.70
CA THR A 153 8.78 -14.54 -16.66
C THR A 153 7.52 -14.07 -15.93
N VAL A 154 7.20 -12.78 -15.98
CA VAL A 154 5.93 -12.20 -15.48
C VAL A 154 4.92 -12.12 -16.63
N VAL A 155 3.65 -12.48 -16.36
CA VAL A 155 2.55 -12.46 -17.34
C VAL A 155 1.53 -11.38 -16.94
N LEU A 156 1.20 -10.49 -17.87
CA LEU A 156 0.42 -9.28 -17.59
C LEU A 156 -0.50 -8.88 -18.77
N HIS A 157 -1.66 -8.32 -18.44
CA HIS A 157 -2.56 -7.69 -19.40
C HIS A 157 -2.15 -6.22 -19.53
N SER A 158 -1.79 -5.80 -20.75
CA SER A 158 -1.06 -4.55 -20.99
C SER A 158 -1.32 -4.00 -22.39
N GLY A 159 -1.79 -2.76 -22.49
CA GLY A 159 -2.17 -2.17 -23.77
C GLY A 159 -3.33 -2.94 -24.42
N THR A 160 -3.21 -3.15 -25.73
CA THR A 160 -4.11 -4.02 -26.52
C THR A 160 -3.71 -5.51 -26.48
N THR A 161 -2.74 -5.90 -25.65
CA THR A 161 -2.22 -7.27 -25.59
C THR A 161 -2.68 -8.00 -24.32
N GLN A 162 -3.41 -9.10 -24.51
CA GLN A 162 -3.73 -10.06 -23.46
C GLN A 162 -2.53 -10.99 -23.19
N SER A 163 -2.25 -11.25 -21.92
CA SER A 163 -1.18 -12.17 -21.48
C SER A 163 0.20 -11.88 -22.10
N ASP A 164 0.56 -10.60 -22.22
CA ASP A 164 1.92 -10.19 -22.59
C ASP A 164 2.92 -10.68 -21.54
N SER A 165 4.16 -10.93 -21.96
CA SER A 165 5.19 -11.54 -21.12
C SER A 165 6.45 -10.70 -21.05
N SER A 166 6.88 -10.42 -19.82
CA SER A 166 8.07 -9.63 -19.54
C SER A 166 9.02 -10.42 -18.64
N HIS A 167 10.30 -10.47 -19.01
CA HIS A 167 11.33 -10.99 -18.12
C HIS A 167 11.37 -10.16 -16.82
N TRP A 168 11.40 -10.83 -15.67
CA TRP A 168 11.46 -10.26 -14.32
C TRP A 168 12.36 -9.03 -14.19
N ASN A 169 13.62 -9.13 -14.62
CA ASN A 169 14.58 -8.02 -14.57
C ASN A 169 14.10 -6.75 -15.31
N ARG A 170 13.29 -6.88 -16.37
CA ARG A 170 12.65 -5.74 -17.04
C ARG A 170 11.48 -5.23 -16.20
N PHE A 171 10.60 -6.13 -15.76
CA PHE A 171 9.41 -5.80 -14.97
C PHE A 171 9.76 -5.06 -13.67
N ILE A 172 10.64 -5.64 -12.82
CA ILE A 172 10.98 -5.04 -11.52
C ILE A 172 11.65 -3.68 -11.67
N ARG A 173 12.45 -3.47 -12.72
CA ARG A 173 13.09 -2.18 -13.01
C ARG A 173 12.12 -1.12 -13.56
N THR A 174 11.06 -1.48 -14.27
CA THR A 174 10.03 -0.52 -14.73
C THR A 174 9.00 -0.23 -13.64
N TRP A 175 8.75 -1.20 -12.75
CA TRP A 175 7.88 -1.07 -11.57
C TRP A 175 8.53 -0.26 -10.45
N ALA A 176 9.81 -0.47 -10.15
CA ALA A 176 10.56 0.30 -9.15
C ALA A 176 10.70 1.80 -9.49
N ARG A 177 10.58 2.18 -10.77
CA ARG A 177 10.50 3.61 -11.21
C ARG A 177 9.16 4.27 -10.89
N ALA A 178 8.16 3.49 -10.49
CA ALA A 178 6.87 3.92 -9.99
C ALA A 178 6.75 3.62 -8.48
N ASP A 179 7.88 3.59 -7.76
CA ASP A 179 7.97 3.25 -6.33
C ASP A 179 7.31 1.90 -5.97
N GLN A 180 7.35 0.95 -6.91
CA GLN A 180 6.66 -0.34 -6.82
C GLN A 180 5.14 -0.22 -6.56
N TRP A 181 4.52 0.87 -7.01
CA TRP A 181 3.10 1.11 -6.78
C TRP A 181 2.23 0.01 -7.41
N GLY A 182 1.34 -0.56 -6.60
CA GLY A 182 0.33 -1.52 -7.04
C GLY A 182 -0.71 -1.79 -5.96
N PHE A 183 -1.80 -2.46 -6.33
CA PHE A 183 -2.81 -2.93 -5.40
C PHE A 183 -3.59 -4.14 -5.93
N THR A 184 -4.17 -4.91 -5.01
CA THR A 184 -5.17 -5.96 -5.33
C THR A 184 -6.53 -5.61 -4.72
N LEU A 185 -7.57 -6.36 -5.10
CA LEU A 185 -8.93 -6.19 -4.60
C LEU A 185 -9.28 -7.34 -3.65
N VAL A 186 -9.77 -6.98 -2.45
CA VAL A 186 -10.19 -7.93 -1.41
C VAL A 186 -11.63 -7.63 -1.01
N GLU A 187 -12.46 -8.67 -0.94
CA GLU A 187 -13.85 -8.57 -0.47
C GLU A 187 -13.95 -8.63 1.05
N ALA A 188 -15.10 -8.19 1.60
CA ALA A 188 -15.38 -8.30 3.03
C ALA A 188 -15.29 -9.76 3.52
N GLY A 189 -14.77 -9.96 4.74
CA GLY A 189 -14.50 -11.29 5.29
C GLY A 189 -13.31 -12.04 4.69
N GLN A 190 -12.64 -11.50 3.67
CA GLN A 190 -11.39 -12.05 3.14
C GLN A 190 -10.17 -11.24 3.59
N LEU A 191 -8.99 -11.86 3.47
CA LEU A 191 -7.70 -11.19 3.63
C LEU A 191 -6.87 -11.23 2.34
N PRO A 192 -5.99 -10.23 2.12
CA PRO A 192 -4.87 -10.34 1.20
C PRO A 192 -3.90 -11.44 1.67
N ALA A 193 -3.16 -12.04 0.75
CA ALA A 193 -2.14 -13.03 1.08
C ALA A 193 -0.90 -12.39 1.74
N SER A 194 -0.54 -11.17 1.30
CA SER A 194 0.53 -10.37 1.89
C SER A 194 -0.01 -9.40 2.96
N ALA A 195 -0.86 -9.92 3.84
CA ALA A 195 -1.47 -9.16 4.92
C ALA A 195 -0.43 -8.70 5.95
N GLU A 196 -0.40 -7.41 6.26
CA GLU A 196 0.41 -6.82 7.33
C GLU A 196 -0.46 -5.86 8.17
N PRO A 197 -0.29 -5.79 9.51
CA PRO A 197 -1.20 -5.04 10.39
C PRO A 197 -1.41 -3.58 9.98
N ASP A 198 -0.35 -2.81 9.82
CA ASP A 198 -0.44 -1.38 9.48
C ASP A 198 -1.02 -1.15 8.08
N ALA A 199 -0.74 -2.07 7.14
CA ALA A 199 -1.25 -2.00 5.78
C ALA A 199 -2.75 -2.31 5.73
N LEU A 200 -3.20 -3.32 6.50
CA LEU A 200 -4.63 -3.60 6.71
C LEU A 200 -5.33 -2.41 7.36
N PHE A 201 -4.78 -1.84 8.43
CA PHE A 201 -5.38 -0.68 9.09
C PHE A 201 -5.56 0.50 8.13
N ARG A 202 -4.53 0.83 7.34
CA ARG A 202 -4.60 1.90 6.31
C ARG A 202 -5.53 1.57 5.15
N ALA A 203 -5.72 0.29 4.80
CA ALA A 203 -6.59 -0.14 3.71
C ALA A 203 -8.06 -0.21 4.13
N ILE A 204 -8.34 -0.64 5.38
CA ILE A 204 -9.69 -0.82 5.91
C ILE A 204 -10.29 0.50 6.41
N SER A 205 -9.53 1.30 7.17
CA SER A 205 -10.03 2.55 7.79
C SER A 205 -10.80 3.48 6.82
N PRO A 206 -10.33 3.79 5.59
CA PRO A 206 -11.02 4.69 4.68
C PRO A 206 -12.16 4.04 3.86
N LEU A 207 -12.51 2.77 4.09
CA LEU A 207 -13.63 2.14 3.39
C LEU A 207 -14.98 2.68 3.92
N PRO A 208 -15.97 2.96 3.05
CA PRO A 208 -17.34 3.13 3.49
C PRO A 208 -17.83 1.80 4.07
N ASN A 209 -18.52 1.84 5.23
CA ASN A 209 -19.06 0.65 5.90
C ASN A 209 -18.00 -0.45 6.21
N ASN A 210 -16.80 -0.04 6.62
CA ASN A 210 -15.63 -0.91 6.83
C ASN A 210 -15.79 -2.05 7.86
N ALA A 211 -16.88 -2.07 8.64
CA ALA A 211 -17.13 -3.01 9.73
C ALA A 211 -16.96 -4.50 9.37
N ALA A 212 -17.28 -4.90 8.14
CA ALA A 212 -17.21 -6.29 7.69
C ALA A 212 -15.79 -6.79 7.34
N PHE A 213 -14.78 -5.92 7.38
CA PHE A 213 -13.37 -6.27 7.11
C PHE A 213 -12.56 -6.49 8.39
N TRP A 214 -12.91 -5.81 9.48
CA TRP A 214 -12.14 -5.89 10.73
C TRP A 214 -12.08 -7.27 11.40
N PRO A 215 -13.15 -8.11 11.44
CA PRO A 215 -13.08 -9.41 12.11
C PRO A 215 -11.93 -10.28 11.62
N ALA A 216 -11.81 -10.45 10.28
CA ALA A 216 -10.72 -11.22 9.70
C ALA A 216 -9.33 -10.62 10.01
N ALA A 217 -9.22 -9.28 10.08
CA ALA A 217 -7.98 -8.60 10.41
C ALA A 217 -7.55 -8.86 11.87
N VAL A 218 -8.47 -8.77 12.84
CA VAL A 218 -8.15 -9.06 14.25
C VAL A 218 -7.98 -10.54 14.53
N ASP A 219 -8.65 -11.43 13.79
CA ASP A 219 -8.47 -12.88 13.89
C ASP A 219 -7.07 -13.32 13.39
N ALA A 220 -6.57 -12.69 12.33
CA ALA A 220 -5.23 -12.97 11.80
C ALA A 220 -4.11 -12.29 12.62
N PHE A 221 -4.37 -11.11 13.18
CA PHE A 221 -3.39 -10.33 13.93
C PHE A 221 -3.92 -9.94 15.32
N PRO A 222 -4.21 -10.92 16.22
CA PRO A 222 -4.87 -10.67 17.50
C PRO A 222 -4.04 -9.83 18.48
N GLN A 223 -2.74 -9.65 18.21
CA GLN A 223 -1.83 -8.82 19.00
C GLN A 223 -1.65 -7.39 18.45
N SER A 224 -2.39 -6.98 17.41
CA SER A 224 -2.31 -5.60 16.88
C SER A 224 -3.33 -4.71 17.60
N GLY A 225 -2.84 -3.83 18.48
CA GLY A 225 -3.70 -2.85 19.16
C GLY A 225 -4.41 -1.90 18.18
N GLN A 226 -3.68 -1.42 17.16
CA GLN A 226 -4.21 -0.59 16.08
C GLN A 226 -5.37 -1.24 15.32
N LEU A 227 -5.32 -2.54 15.01
CA LEU A 227 -6.43 -3.24 14.35
C LEU A 227 -7.64 -3.40 15.27
N TRP A 228 -7.43 -3.72 16.54
CA TRP A 228 -8.49 -3.73 17.55
C TRP A 228 -9.14 -2.35 17.75
N PHE A 229 -8.34 -1.27 17.73
CA PHE A 229 -8.84 0.10 17.78
C PHE A 229 -9.71 0.45 16.57
N GLY A 230 -9.25 0.09 15.36
CA GLY A 230 -10.04 0.24 14.13
C GLY A 230 -11.37 -0.51 14.19
N TYR A 231 -11.35 -1.75 14.69
CA TYR A 231 -12.56 -2.55 14.88
C TYR A 231 -13.51 -1.94 15.91
N GLY A 232 -13.00 -1.49 17.05
CA GLY A 232 -13.79 -0.82 18.10
C GLY A 232 -14.49 0.43 17.59
N ASN A 233 -13.81 1.25 16.76
CA ASN A 233 -14.41 2.42 16.12
C ASN A 233 -15.55 2.04 15.17
N ALA A 234 -15.40 0.96 14.40
CA ALA A 234 -16.45 0.48 13.50
C ALA A 234 -17.64 -0.13 14.24
N LEU A 235 -17.42 -0.81 15.36
CA LEU A 235 -18.47 -1.32 16.25
C LEU A 235 -19.23 -0.17 16.94
N TRP A 236 -18.50 0.86 17.40
CA TRP A 236 -19.07 2.06 18.00
C TRP A 236 -20.00 2.80 17.03
N ALA A 237 -19.57 2.96 15.77
CA ALA A 237 -20.38 3.54 14.70
C ALA A 237 -21.62 2.70 14.29
N GLN A 238 -21.77 1.48 14.82
CA GLN A 238 -22.95 0.61 14.67
C GLN A 238 -23.80 0.51 15.95
N ASP A 239 -23.59 1.42 16.91
CA ASP A 239 -24.21 1.40 18.25
C ASP A 239 -23.93 0.12 19.07
N LYS A 240 -22.96 -0.71 18.67
CA LYS A 240 -22.54 -1.93 19.37
C LYS A 240 -21.58 -1.60 20.52
N GLN A 241 -22.02 -0.77 21.44
CA GLN A 241 -21.17 -0.15 22.47
C GLN A 241 -20.46 -1.16 23.39
N GLN A 242 -21.08 -2.31 23.70
CA GLN A 242 -20.43 -3.34 24.52
C GLN A 242 -19.31 -4.06 23.74
N ASP A 243 -19.55 -4.44 22.48
CA ASP A 243 -18.55 -5.07 21.63
C ASP A 243 -17.39 -4.09 21.35
N ALA A 244 -17.71 -2.81 21.11
CA ALA A 244 -16.73 -1.74 20.96
C ALA A 244 -15.86 -1.60 22.21
N ARG A 245 -16.44 -1.67 23.42
CA ARG A 245 -15.67 -1.67 24.67
C ARG A 245 -14.69 -2.84 24.74
N VAL A 246 -15.12 -4.05 24.38
CA VAL A 246 -14.24 -5.23 24.35
C VAL A 246 -13.11 -5.06 23.33
N ALA A 247 -13.40 -4.51 22.14
CA ALA A 247 -12.38 -4.22 21.14
C ALA A 247 -11.37 -3.17 21.65
N PHE A 248 -11.82 -2.08 22.30
CA PHE A 248 -10.92 -1.10 22.89
C PHE A 248 -10.13 -1.65 24.10
N GLU A 249 -10.70 -2.56 24.90
CA GLU A 249 -10.00 -3.29 25.96
C GLU A 249 -8.84 -4.13 25.39
N ASN A 250 -9.04 -4.81 24.26
CA ASN A 250 -7.95 -5.51 23.54
C ASN A 250 -6.94 -4.53 22.93
N ALA A 251 -7.39 -3.40 22.38
CA ALA A 251 -6.51 -2.40 21.78
C ALA A 251 -5.47 -1.88 22.78
N VAL A 252 -5.90 -1.44 23.96
CA VAL A 252 -5.00 -0.91 24.99
C VAL A 252 -4.19 -1.99 25.71
N GLN A 253 -4.62 -3.26 25.68
CA GLN A 253 -3.84 -4.38 26.18
C GLN A 253 -2.63 -4.68 25.29
N HIS A 254 -2.77 -4.49 23.98
CA HIS A 254 -1.75 -4.82 22.99
C HIS A 254 -0.89 -3.63 22.55
N GLU A 255 -1.40 -2.41 22.66
CA GLU A 255 -0.70 -1.16 22.33
C GLU A 255 -1.02 -0.10 23.40
N PRO A 256 -0.42 -0.18 24.60
CA PRO A 256 -0.75 0.71 25.72
C PRO A 256 -0.33 2.17 25.47
N GLU A 257 0.57 2.42 24.53
CA GLU A 257 0.92 3.74 23.98
C GLU A 257 -0.09 4.31 22.96
N LEU A 258 -1.18 3.60 22.63
CA LEU A 258 -2.23 4.13 21.76
C LEU A 258 -3.22 5.01 22.54
N ALA A 259 -2.85 6.27 22.80
CA ALA A 259 -3.65 7.21 23.58
C ALA A 259 -5.11 7.35 23.10
N ALA A 260 -5.34 7.30 21.79
CA ALA A 260 -6.67 7.34 21.19
C ALA A 260 -7.54 6.11 21.55
N ALA A 261 -6.95 4.93 21.76
CA ALA A 261 -7.67 3.75 22.21
C ALA A 261 -8.07 3.87 23.69
N TRP A 262 -7.20 4.44 24.55
CA TRP A 262 -7.55 4.77 25.93
C TRP A 262 -8.68 5.79 26.03
N ASN A 263 -8.68 6.81 25.17
CA ASN A 263 -9.75 7.79 25.05
C ASN A 263 -11.09 7.12 24.70
N ASN A 264 -11.12 6.31 23.63
CA ASN A 264 -12.34 5.68 23.17
C ASN A 264 -12.83 4.59 24.14
N LEU A 265 -11.92 3.90 24.82
CA LEU A 265 -12.26 3.00 25.94
C LEU A 265 -12.94 3.76 27.09
N ALA A 266 -12.47 4.97 27.42
CA ALA A 266 -13.05 5.79 28.47
C ALA A 266 -14.51 6.18 28.15
N TYR A 267 -14.79 6.61 26.91
CA TYR A 267 -16.15 6.87 26.44
C TYR A 267 -17.04 5.61 26.44
N ALA A 268 -16.52 4.46 25.99
CA ALA A 268 -17.27 3.21 26.00
C ALA A 268 -17.60 2.72 27.43
N GLN A 269 -16.68 2.90 28.38
CA GLN A 269 -16.91 2.64 29.80
C GLN A 269 -17.92 3.63 30.41
N LYS A 270 -17.86 4.91 30.02
CA LYS A 270 -18.82 5.93 30.46
C LYS A 270 -20.25 5.62 30.00
N ALA A 271 -20.42 5.23 28.73
CA ALA A 271 -21.70 4.79 28.17
C ALA A 271 -22.25 3.54 28.86
N ALA A 272 -21.37 2.60 29.25
CA ALA A 272 -21.73 1.44 30.09
C ALA A 272 -22.00 1.79 31.57
N GLY A 273 -21.94 3.06 31.97
CA GLY A 273 -22.18 3.53 33.35
C GLY A 273 -20.98 3.44 34.30
N ASP A 274 -19.87 2.81 33.89
CA ASP A 274 -18.66 2.64 34.71
C ASP A 274 -17.79 3.91 34.70
N SER A 275 -18.32 4.97 35.32
CA SER A 275 -17.63 6.27 35.42
C SER A 275 -16.30 6.18 36.18
N LYS A 276 -16.07 5.14 37.00
CA LYS A 276 -14.81 4.93 37.70
C LYS A 276 -13.72 4.45 36.74
N LYS A 277 -14.00 3.41 35.93
CA LYS A 277 -13.05 2.97 34.90
C LYS A 277 -12.86 4.03 33.82
N ALA A 278 -13.93 4.72 33.41
CA ALA A 278 -13.83 5.81 32.43
C ALA A 278 -12.79 6.85 32.85
N ARG A 279 -12.82 7.30 34.13
CA ARG A 279 -11.80 8.19 34.69
C ARG A 279 -10.39 7.58 34.64
N GLN A 280 -10.24 6.29 34.93
CA GLN A 280 -8.94 5.61 34.88
C GLN A 280 -8.38 5.57 33.46
N SER A 281 -9.20 5.19 32.47
CA SER A 281 -8.79 5.09 31.06
C SER A 281 -8.43 6.45 30.47
N ILE A 282 -9.21 7.51 30.73
CA ILE A 282 -8.85 8.85 30.22
C ILE A 282 -7.60 9.42 30.91
N CYS A 283 -7.34 9.05 32.17
CA CYS A 283 -6.07 9.37 32.83
C CYS A 283 -4.86 8.61 32.24
N GLN A 284 -5.07 7.44 31.61
CA GLN A 284 -4.02 6.79 30.81
C GLN A 284 -3.85 7.46 29.43
N ALA A 285 -4.93 7.88 28.78
CA ALA A 285 -4.82 8.68 27.55
C ALA A 285 -3.97 9.95 27.78
N LEU A 286 -4.23 10.68 28.88
CA LEU A 286 -3.43 11.84 29.30
C LEU A 286 -1.99 11.49 29.73
N SER A 287 -1.71 10.29 30.23
CA SER A 287 -0.34 9.89 30.61
C SER A 287 0.54 9.66 29.39
N VAL A 288 -0.06 9.18 28.30
CA VAL A 288 0.59 8.88 27.03
C VAL A 288 0.69 10.13 26.14
N ALA A 289 -0.36 10.94 26.07
CA ALA A 289 -0.45 12.13 25.22
C ALA A 289 -0.95 13.37 26.01
N PRO A 290 -0.13 13.94 26.92
CA PRO A 290 -0.55 15.03 27.80
C PRO A 290 -0.86 16.34 27.07
N ASP A 291 -0.23 16.58 25.91
CA ASP A 291 -0.36 17.82 25.11
C ASP A 291 -1.45 17.74 24.02
N ASP A 292 -2.16 16.61 23.91
CA ASP A 292 -3.25 16.43 22.94
C ASP A 292 -4.52 17.15 23.40
N SER A 293 -5.01 18.11 22.62
CA SER A 293 -6.15 18.95 22.98
C SER A 293 -7.47 18.18 23.07
N GLU A 294 -7.69 17.20 22.20
CA GLU A 294 -8.91 16.40 22.18
C GLU A 294 -8.96 15.51 23.43
N ILE A 295 -7.84 14.89 23.81
CA ILE A 295 -7.73 14.10 25.04
C ILE A 295 -7.89 14.98 26.28
N GLN A 296 -7.36 16.21 26.27
CA GLN A 296 -7.59 17.17 27.35
C GLN A 296 -9.07 17.58 27.49
N ASP A 297 -9.79 17.77 26.37
CA ASP A 297 -11.23 18.04 26.39
C ASP A 297 -12.05 16.84 26.85
N SER A 298 -11.75 15.64 26.36
CA SER A 298 -12.34 14.39 26.84
C SER A 298 -12.09 14.15 28.33
N ALA A 299 -10.91 14.52 28.85
CA ALA A 299 -10.62 14.50 30.28
C ALA A 299 -11.44 15.53 31.07
N ARG A 300 -11.67 16.73 30.54
CA ARG A 300 -12.58 17.72 31.13
C ARG A 300 -14.01 17.20 31.20
N GLU A 301 -14.52 16.63 30.11
CA GLU A 301 -15.87 16.06 29.99
C GLU A 301 -16.10 14.88 30.96
N LEU A 302 -15.14 13.95 31.02
CA LEU A 302 -15.20 12.77 31.88
C LEU A 302 -14.83 13.08 33.36
N GLY A 303 -14.61 14.36 33.70
CA GLY A 303 -14.38 14.85 35.06
C GLY A 303 -12.97 14.58 35.61
N ALA A 304 -12.03 14.20 34.74
CA ALA A 304 -10.65 13.81 35.05
C ALA A 304 -9.66 15.00 35.04
N GLN A 305 -10.10 16.17 35.54
CA GLN A 305 -9.28 17.41 35.61
C GLN A 305 -8.03 17.28 36.49
N SER A 306 -8.00 16.29 37.39
CA SER A 306 -6.83 15.88 38.17
C SER A 306 -6.63 14.37 38.05
N CYS A 307 -5.65 13.98 37.25
CA CYS A 307 -5.20 12.59 37.20
C CYS A 307 -3.97 12.45 38.10
N ASP A 308 -4.06 11.58 39.11
CA ASP A 308 -2.89 11.07 39.82
C ASP A 308 -2.17 10.08 38.89
N VAL A 309 -1.48 10.63 37.89
CA VAL A 309 -0.72 9.86 36.91
C VAL A 309 0.58 9.38 37.56
N SER A 310 0.57 8.16 38.08
CA SER A 310 1.81 7.39 38.12
C SER A 310 2.26 7.17 36.68
N PRO A 311 3.47 7.57 36.28
CA PRO A 311 3.95 7.37 34.92
C PRO A 311 3.92 5.87 34.58
N ALA A 312 3.51 5.53 33.36
CA ALA A 312 3.53 4.16 32.89
C ALA A 312 4.95 3.57 33.01
N PRO A 313 5.09 2.27 33.35
CA PRO A 313 6.41 1.64 33.38
C PRO A 313 7.01 1.72 31.97
N SER A 314 8.11 2.47 31.85
CA SER A 314 8.79 2.69 30.57
C SER A 314 9.23 1.35 29.97
N ALA A 315 8.62 0.97 28.84
CA ALA A 315 9.08 -0.16 28.05
C ALA A 315 10.55 0.08 27.59
N PRO A 316 11.37 -0.97 27.45
CA PRO A 316 12.74 -0.82 26.97
C PRO A 316 12.73 -0.19 25.57
N SER A 317 13.59 0.81 25.37
CA SER A 317 13.68 1.59 24.13
C SER A 317 13.76 0.68 22.91
N ALA A 318 12.70 0.67 22.09
CA ALA A 318 12.74 0.05 20.78
C ALA A 318 13.87 0.72 19.98
N SER A 319 14.86 -0.08 19.58
CA SER A 319 15.91 0.34 18.66
C SER A 319 15.27 1.00 17.46
N SER A 320 15.76 2.20 17.10
CA SER A 320 15.21 3.07 16.05
C SER A 320 14.74 2.28 14.83
N ALA A 321 13.43 2.02 14.76
CA ALA A 321 12.79 1.62 13.53
C ALA A 321 12.99 2.78 12.57
N SER A 322 13.73 2.53 11.49
CA SER A 322 13.97 3.51 10.43
C SER A 322 12.64 4.11 10.03
N ALA A 323 12.47 5.43 10.23
CA ALA A 323 11.32 6.13 9.70
C ALA A 323 11.22 5.82 8.20
N ALA A 324 10.19 5.07 7.82
CA ALA A 324 9.87 4.92 6.41
C ALA A 324 9.64 6.33 5.87
N PRO A 325 10.34 6.75 4.80
CA PRO A 325 10.11 8.07 4.24
C PRO A 325 8.64 8.17 3.88
N SER A 326 7.99 9.26 4.27
CA SER A 326 6.66 9.57 3.76
C SER A 326 6.76 9.60 2.25
N SER A 327 6.16 8.62 1.58
CA SER A 327 6.03 8.64 0.13
C SER A 327 5.10 9.77 -0.23
N ALA A 328 5.69 10.96 -0.42
CA ALA A 328 5.07 12.05 -1.15
C ALA A 328 4.60 11.45 -2.47
N ALA A 329 3.28 11.24 -2.58
CA ALA A 329 2.68 10.41 -3.62
C ALA A 329 3.28 10.77 -4.97
N SER A 330 4.08 9.85 -5.52
CA SER A 330 4.78 10.11 -6.77
C SER A 330 3.71 10.37 -7.82
N SER A 331 3.76 11.59 -8.33
CA SER A 331 2.75 12.19 -9.19
C SER A 331 2.91 11.65 -10.62
N GLY A 332 2.94 10.32 -10.73
CA GLY A 332 2.91 9.55 -11.97
C GLY A 332 1.48 9.44 -12.47
N TYR A 333 1.11 10.31 -13.40
CA TYR A 333 -0.14 10.22 -14.14
C TYR A 333 0.13 9.47 -15.44
N CYS A 334 -0.77 8.58 -15.86
CA CYS A 334 -0.74 7.99 -17.19
C CYS A 334 -1.14 9.05 -18.24
N ALA A 335 -0.28 10.05 -18.42
CA ALA A 335 -0.50 11.26 -19.22
C ALA A 335 -0.13 11.06 -20.70
N THR A 336 -0.78 11.82 -21.57
CA THR A 336 -0.56 11.79 -23.02
C THR A 336 0.78 12.35 -23.45
N ASN A 337 1.39 11.72 -24.47
CA ASN A 337 2.32 12.36 -25.42
C ASN A 337 1.57 12.65 -26.72
#